data_AF-A0AB34KEL7-F1
#
_entry.id   AF-A0AB34KEL7-F1
#
_cell.length_a   1.000
_cell.length_b   1.000
_cell.length_c   1.000
_cell.angle_alpha   90.00
_cell.angle_beta   90.00
_cell.angle_gamma   90.00
#
_symmetry.space_group_name_H-M   'P 1'
#
loop_
_entity.id
_entity.type
_entity.pdbx_description
1 polymer ?
#
loop_
_entity_poly.entity_id
_entity_poly.type
_entity_poly.pdbx_seq_one_letter_code
_entity_poly.pdbx_strand_id
1 'polypeptide(L)'
;MPTHALLGATGGTGAEVVHMCIATNEAKYGTRIAQDMAEAIISSLAQLRKDQGPKYIKPTILVLRSETLNPVHAQDSGRLVYPIVSFTLHYLYDDLDKAAKLYNAAAAENSGFFDYIFVDPPALHDTVGAECTGHELLVDGSKRQSASLNYSDLGAAYVELAERRGEYNGKSVAISATGAVREQWSVLLWYNLQGLKARLWG
;
A
#
# COMPACT_ATOMS: atom_id res chain seq x y z
N MET A 1 20.24 12.51 -2.80
CA MET A 1 18.97 11.92 -3.23
C MET A 1 18.98 10.46 -2.79
N PRO A 2 17.94 9.96 -2.12
CA PRO A 2 17.86 8.56 -1.72
C PRO A 2 17.88 7.63 -2.94
N THR A 3 18.44 6.44 -2.79
CA THR A 3 18.41 5.40 -3.82
C THR A 3 17.11 4.61 -3.70
N HIS A 4 16.38 4.47 -4.80
CA HIS A 4 15.08 3.79 -4.81
C HIS A 4 15.15 2.47 -5.58
N ALA A 5 14.40 1.48 -5.11
CA ALA A 5 14.10 0.27 -5.86
C ALA A 5 12.57 0.10 -6.00
N LEU A 6 12.13 -0.27 -7.19
CA LEU A 6 10.77 -0.74 -7.45
C LEU A 6 10.82 -2.27 -7.54
N LEU A 7 10.22 -2.96 -6.58
CA LEU A 7 10.28 -4.42 -6.55
C LEU A 7 9.29 -4.99 -7.57
N GLY A 8 9.87 -5.66 -8.58
CA GLY A 8 9.26 -6.09 -9.84
C GLY A 8 10.28 -6.19 -10.98
N ALA A 9 11.44 -5.52 -10.89
CA ALA A 9 12.44 -5.49 -11.97
C ALA A 9 13.94 -5.56 -11.57
N THR A 10 14.36 -5.33 -10.32
CA THR A 10 15.80 -5.33 -9.98
C THR A 10 16.13 -5.88 -8.60
N GLY A 11 17.19 -6.70 -8.52
CA GLY A 11 17.82 -7.16 -7.28
C GLY A 11 18.52 -6.01 -6.57
N GLY A 12 17.89 -5.47 -5.53
CA GLY A 12 18.31 -4.24 -4.86
C GLY A 12 19.53 -4.40 -3.94
N THR A 13 20.73 -4.20 -4.45
CA THR A 13 21.91 -3.92 -3.61
C THR A 13 22.06 -2.40 -3.41
N GLY A 14 21.71 -1.88 -2.24
CA GLY A 14 21.99 -0.49 -1.83
C GLY A 14 20.85 0.52 -1.97
N ALA A 15 19.60 0.09 -2.11
CA ALA A 15 18.44 0.98 -2.08
C ALA A 15 18.11 1.41 -0.63
N GLU A 16 17.94 2.71 -0.40
CA GLU A 16 17.46 3.27 0.88
C GLU A 16 15.94 3.17 1.01
N VAL A 17 15.22 3.14 -0.12
CA VAL A 17 13.75 3.06 -0.15
C VAL A 17 13.29 1.99 -1.14
N VAL A 18 12.36 1.16 -0.68
CA VAL A 18 11.70 0.12 -1.48
C VAL A 18 10.23 0.50 -1.69
N HIS A 19 9.80 0.58 -2.94
CA HIS A 19 8.41 0.78 -3.31
C HIS A 19 7.75 -0.57 -3.59
N MET A 20 6.92 -1.05 -2.66
CA MET A 20 6.16 -2.29 -2.78
C MET A 20 4.74 -1.98 -3.26
N CYS A 21 4.57 -1.92 -4.58
CA CYS A 21 3.32 -1.56 -5.25
C CYS A 21 2.66 -2.73 -5.99
N ILE A 22 3.14 -3.97 -5.78
CA ILE A 22 2.52 -5.15 -6.38
C ILE A 22 1.18 -5.40 -5.70
N ALA A 23 0.13 -5.42 -6.50
CA ALA A 23 -1.23 -5.64 -6.07
C ALA A 23 -2.00 -6.42 -7.14
N THR A 24 -3.15 -6.99 -6.76
CA THR A 24 -4.10 -7.61 -7.67
C THR A 24 -5.49 -7.05 -7.42
N ASN A 25 -6.29 -6.99 -8.48
CA ASN A 25 -7.72 -6.69 -8.36
C ASN A 25 -8.56 -7.97 -8.21
N GLU A 26 -7.93 -9.15 -8.20
CA GLU A 26 -8.62 -10.43 -8.05
C GLU A 26 -8.87 -10.77 -6.58
N ALA A 27 -10.09 -10.50 -6.11
CA ALA A 27 -10.57 -10.91 -4.79
C ALA A 27 -11.06 -12.37 -4.80
N LYS A 28 -10.14 -13.33 -4.98
CA LYS A 28 -10.43 -14.77 -4.99
C LYS A 28 -9.98 -15.44 -3.70
N TYR A 29 -10.65 -16.53 -3.33
CA TYR A 29 -10.23 -17.34 -2.20
C TYR A 29 -8.81 -17.88 -2.43
N GLY A 30 -7.96 -17.80 -1.40
CA GLY A 30 -6.57 -18.26 -1.49
C GLY A 30 -5.60 -17.27 -2.14
N THR A 31 -6.03 -16.05 -2.49
CA THR A 31 -5.10 -14.97 -2.87
C THR A 31 -4.06 -14.76 -1.77
N ARG A 32 -2.78 -14.76 -2.16
CA ARG A 32 -1.62 -14.60 -1.27
C ARG A 32 -0.55 -13.65 -1.83
N ILE A 33 -0.89 -12.84 -2.83
CA ILE A 33 0.11 -12.03 -3.55
C ILE A 33 0.81 -11.05 -2.61
N ALA A 34 0.09 -10.39 -1.70
CA ALA A 34 0.67 -9.46 -0.76
C ALA A 34 1.53 -10.19 0.29
N GLN A 35 1.07 -11.32 0.82
CA GLN A 35 1.84 -12.15 1.76
C GLN A 35 3.13 -12.67 1.13
N ASP A 36 3.05 -13.28 -0.06
CA ASP A 36 4.20 -13.88 -0.75
C ASP A 36 5.25 -12.80 -1.07
N MET A 37 4.82 -11.59 -1.44
CA MET A 37 5.72 -10.47 -1.66
C MET A 37 6.34 -9.94 -0.35
N ALA A 38 5.58 -9.88 0.74
CA ALA A 38 6.12 -9.53 2.05
C ALA A 38 7.18 -10.54 2.50
N GLU A 39 6.90 -11.84 2.40
CA GLU A 39 7.83 -12.93 2.72
C GLU A 39 9.10 -12.84 1.86
N ALA A 40 8.97 -12.59 0.55
CA ALA A 40 10.09 -12.46 -0.37
C ALA A 40 10.98 -11.25 -0.05
N ILE A 41 10.37 -10.08 0.23
CA ILE A 41 11.10 -8.85 0.59
C ILE A 41 11.81 -9.04 1.92
N ILE A 42 11.11 -9.52 2.96
CA ILE A 42 11.68 -9.76 4.28
C ILE A 42 12.85 -10.75 4.20
N SER A 43 12.67 -11.86 3.48
CA SER A 43 13.73 -12.87 3.30
C SER A 43 14.94 -12.30 2.55
N SER A 44 14.70 -11.50 1.52
CA SER A 44 15.77 -10.86 0.73
C SER A 44 16.54 -9.83 1.55
N LEU A 45 15.85 -9.01 2.36
CA LEU A 45 16.50 -8.08 3.28
C LEU A 45 17.27 -8.81 4.39
N ALA A 46 16.75 -9.93 4.89
CA ALA A 46 17.44 -10.75 5.88
C ALA A 46 18.76 -11.30 5.32
N GLN A 47 18.73 -11.77 4.07
CA GLN A 47 19.94 -12.22 3.38
C GLN A 47 20.91 -11.06 3.14
N LEU A 48 20.42 -9.93 2.64
CA LEU A 48 21.24 -8.74 2.40
C LEU A 48 21.93 -8.24 3.68
N ARG A 49 21.22 -8.28 4.82
CA ARG A 49 21.77 -7.92 6.13
C ARG A 49 22.87 -8.88 6.57
N LYS A 50 22.71 -10.19 6.34
CA LYS A 50 23.76 -11.18 6.60
C LYS A 50 24.99 -10.92 5.74
N ASP A 51 24.80 -10.64 4.46
CA ASP A 51 25.88 -10.46 3.49
C ASP A 51 26.66 -9.16 3.72
N GLN A 52 25.98 -8.07 4.07
CA GLN A 52 26.60 -6.76 4.30
C GLN A 52 27.14 -6.58 5.74
N GLY A 53 26.60 -7.33 6.70
CA GLY A 53 27.02 -7.28 8.10
C GLY A 53 27.00 -5.86 8.67
N PRO A 54 28.11 -5.34 9.22
CA PRO A 54 28.17 -3.98 9.76
C PRO A 54 27.92 -2.85 8.75
N LYS A 55 28.05 -3.13 7.44
CA LYS A 55 27.79 -2.15 6.37
C LYS A 55 26.32 -2.07 5.98
N TYR A 56 25.46 -2.89 6.59
CA TYR A 56 24.04 -2.92 6.28
C TYR A 56 23.39 -1.57 6.57
N ILE A 57 22.80 -0.98 5.55
CA ILE A 57 22.00 0.23 5.66
C ILE A 57 20.54 -0.20 5.72
N LYS A 58 19.88 0.18 6.81
CA LYS A 58 18.46 -0.09 7.04
C LYS A 58 17.60 0.61 5.99
N PRO A 59 16.85 -0.11 5.13
CA PRO A 59 15.96 0.50 4.16
C PRO A 59 14.60 0.85 4.78
N THR A 60 13.85 1.71 4.10
CA THR A 60 12.42 1.93 4.38
C THR A 60 11.56 1.35 3.26
N ILE A 61 10.53 0.59 3.61
CA ILE A 61 9.60 -0.03 2.66
C ILE A 61 8.30 0.77 2.64
N LEU A 62 7.92 1.32 1.50
CA LEU A 62 6.60 1.91 1.28
C LEU A 62 5.69 0.80 0.74
N VAL A 63 4.71 0.39 1.54
CA VAL A 63 3.85 -0.77 1.27
C VAL A 63 2.47 -0.30 0.85
N LEU A 64 2.09 -0.58 -0.40
CA LEU A 64 0.74 -0.31 -0.89
C LEU A 64 -0.29 -1.18 -0.17
N ARG A 65 -1.30 -0.53 0.40
CA ARG A 65 -2.53 -1.16 0.91
C ARG A 65 -3.75 -0.36 0.41
N SER A 66 -4.74 -0.14 1.26
CA SER A 66 -6.02 0.48 0.95
C SER A 66 -6.54 1.20 2.19
N GLU A 67 -7.22 2.34 1.99
CA GLU A 67 -8.01 3.05 3.01
C GLU A 67 -8.79 2.07 3.89
N THR A 68 -9.42 1.05 3.30
CA THR A 68 -10.30 0.08 3.98
C THR A 68 -9.64 -0.61 5.17
N LEU A 69 -8.30 -0.71 5.18
CA LEU A 69 -7.48 -1.29 6.25
C LEU A 69 -6.82 -0.25 7.15
N ASN A 70 -6.97 1.04 6.86
CA ASN A 70 -6.41 2.12 7.65
C ASN A 70 -7.17 2.25 8.98
N PRO A 71 -6.49 2.23 10.13
CA PRO A 71 -7.14 2.24 11.44
C PRO A 71 -7.93 3.53 11.74
N VAL A 72 -7.62 4.62 11.05
CA VAL A 72 -8.24 5.94 11.24
C VAL A 72 -9.26 6.23 10.14
N HIS A 73 -8.91 5.91 8.88
CA HIS A 73 -9.66 6.34 7.70
C HIS A 73 -10.55 5.27 7.07
N ALA A 74 -10.54 4.02 7.53
CA ALA A 74 -11.30 2.93 6.89
C ALA A 74 -12.79 3.21 6.65
N GLN A 75 -13.42 4.06 7.47
CA GLN A 75 -14.83 4.41 7.34
C GLN A 75 -15.08 5.73 6.61
N ASP A 76 -14.07 6.35 6.00
CA ASP A 76 -14.23 7.62 5.29
C ASP A 76 -15.06 7.47 4.02
N SER A 77 -15.04 6.30 3.37
CA SER A 77 -16.00 5.90 2.35
C SER A 77 -17.48 5.85 2.84
N GLY A 78 -17.70 5.85 4.15
CA GLY A 78 -19.02 5.94 4.78
C GLY A 78 -19.66 4.59 5.11
N ARG A 79 -20.65 4.62 6.00
CA ARG A 79 -21.27 3.43 6.62
C ARG A 79 -22.02 2.49 5.67
N LEU A 80 -22.31 2.94 4.44
CA LEU A 80 -22.97 2.12 3.43
C LEU A 80 -21.98 1.49 2.45
N VAL A 81 -20.97 2.24 2.02
CA VAL A 81 -19.99 1.79 1.02
C VAL A 81 -18.98 0.85 1.67
N TYR A 82 -18.44 1.23 2.84
CA TYR A 82 -17.45 0.42 3.56
C TYR A 82 -17.84 -1.05 3.73
N PRO A 83 -19.02 -1.42 4.26
CA PRO A 83 -19.37 -2.83 4.46
C PRO A 83 -19.55 -3.57 3.14
N ILE A 84 -20.04 -2.93 2.08
CA ILE A 84 -20.18 -3.54 0.76
C ILE A 84 -18.80 -3.88 0.21
N VAL A 85 -17.91 -2.89 0.16
CA VAL A 85 -16.55 -3.04 -0.38
C VAL A 85 -15.74 -4.04 0.45
N SER A 86 -15.82 -3.97 1.78
CA SER A 86 -15.18 -4.92 2.69
C SER A 86 -15.67 -6.34 2.47
N PHE A 87 -16.96 -6.51 2.16
CA PHE A 87 -17.52 -7.83 1.89
C PHE A 87 -17.08 -8.37 0.53
N THR A 88 -17.22 -7.58 -0.54
CA THR A 88 -16.91 -8.00 -1.92
C THR A 88 -15.43 -8.24 -2.13
N LEU A 89 -14.56 -7.43 -1.54
CA LEU A 89 -13.10 -7.53 -1.69
C LEU A 89 -12.43 -8.19 -0.48
N HIS A 90 -13.20 -8.90 0.34
CA HIS A 90 -12.73 -9.53 1.58
C HIS A 90 -11.42 -10.32 1.43
N TYR A 91 -11.29 -11.19 0.41
CA TYR A 91 -10.09 -12.01 0.25
C TYR A 91 -8.84 -11.19 -0.10
N LEU A 92 -9.01 -10.09 -0.84
CA LEU A 92 -7.92 -9.17 -1.14
C LEU A 92 -7.48 -8.41 0.11
N TYR A 93 -8.43 -7.92 0.90
CA TYR A 93 -8.13 -7.21 2.14
C TYR A 93 -7.56 -8.11 3.23
N ASP A 94 -8.00 -9.37 3.31
CA ASP A 94 -7.43 -10.38 4.21
C ASP A 94 -5.96 -10.68 3.85
N ASP A 95 -5.63 -10.78 2.57
CA ASP A 95 -4.24 -10.94 2.12
C ASP A 95 -3.37 -9.72 2.49
N LEU A 96 -3.86 -8.50 2.23
CA LEU A 96 -3.17 -7.26 2.60
C LEU A 96 -2.98 -7.11 4.12
N ASP A 97 -3.98 -7.47 4.93
CA ASP A 97 -3.89 -7.43 6.40
C ASP A 97 -2.88 -8.45 6.94
N LYS A 98 -2.85 -9.67 6.37
CA LYS A 98 -1.84 -10.68 6.71
C LYS A 98 -0.43 -10.23 6.33
N ALA A 99 -0.26 -9.65 5.15
CA ALA A 99 1.02 -9.08 4.73
C ALA A 99 1.47 -7.94 5.66
N ALA A 100 0.55 -7.06 6.08
CA ALA A 100 0.85 -6.01 7.05
C ALA A 100 1.34 -6.58 8.39
N LYS A 101 0.74 -7.66 8.87
CA LYS A 101 1.18 -8.36 10.10
C LYS A 101 2.59 -8.93 9.96
N LEU A 102 2.96 -9.47 8.78
CA LEU A 102 4.32 -9.95 8.53
C LEU A 102 5.36 -8.81 8.63
N TYR A 103 5.09 -7.66 8.01
CA TYR A 103 5.97 -6.50 8.13
C TYR A 103 6.08 -6.01 9.57
N ASN A 104 4.96 -5.88 10.27
CA ASN A 104 4.92 -5.46 11.67
C ASN A 104 5.75 -6.39 12.57
N ALA A 105 5.55 -7.71 12.43
CA ALA A 105 6.26 -8.71 13.21
C ALA A 105 7.77 -8.66 12.93
N ALA A 106 8.17 -8.69 11.66
CA ALA A 106 9.59 -8.69 11.27
C ALA A 106 10.32 -7.41 11.70
N ALA A 107 9.67 -6.24 11.61
CA ALA A 107 10.23 -4.98 12.08
C ALA A 107 10.35 -4.92 13.62
N ALA A 108 9.37 -5.49 14.34
CA ALA A 108 9.37 -5.51 15.81
C ALA A 108 10.41 -6.46 16.41
N GLU A 109 10.61 -7.63 15.79
CA GLU A 109 11.58 -8.63 16.25
C GLU A 109 13.04 -8.15 16.16
N ASN A 110 13.34 -7.25 15.21
CA ASN A 110 14.71 -6.89 14.89
C ASN A 110 14.86 -5.37 14.73
N SER A 111 15.08 -4.66 15.84
CA SER A 111 15.40 -3.23 15.79
C SER A 111 16.61 -2.98 14.85
N GLY A 112 16.43 -2.14 13.84
CA GLY A 112 17.46 -1.87 12.85
C GLY A 112 17.36 -2.69 11.56
N PHE A 113 16.37 -3.58 11.43
CA PHE A 113 16.22 -4.44 10.26
C PHE A 113 15.68 -3.69 9.03
N PHE A 114 14.49 -3.12 9.12
CA PHE A 114 13.95 -2.19 8.13
C PHE A 114 12.92 -1.30 8.82
N ASP A 115 12.65 -0.15 8.22
CA ASP A 115 11.45 0.61 8.53
C ASP A 115 10.39 0.35 7.47
N TYR A 116 9.13 0.60 7.79
CA TYR A 116 8.05 0.52 6.81
C TYR A 116 7.05 1.66 7.00
N ILE A 117 6.28 1.94 5.95
CA ILE A 117 5.16 2.87 5.92
C ILE A 117 4.06 2.19 5.13
N PHE A 118 2.86 2.07 5.71
CA PHE A 118 1.69 1.65 4.93
C PHE A 118 1.11 2.85 4.20
N VAL A 119 0.94 2.70 2.88
CA VAL A 119 0.37 3.72 2.00
C VAL A 119 -1.04 3.28 1.64
N ASP A 120 -2.03 4.00 2.14
CA ASP A 120 -3.44 3.63 2.10
C ASP A 120 -4.23 4.60 1.20
N PRO A 121 -4.23 4.42 -0.13
CA PRO A 121 -5.06 5.22 -1.01
C PRO A 121 -6.55 4.85 -0.92
N PRO A 122 -7.44 5.75 -1.38
CA PRO A 122 -8.85 5.49 -1.55
C PRO A 122 -9.06 4.82 -2.93
N ALA A 123 -10.23 4.96 -3.55
CA ALA A 123 -10.45 4.44 -4.90
C ALA A 123 -9.49 5.07 -5.92
N LEU A 124 -8.70 4.23 -6.61
CA LEU A 124 -7.72 4.69 -7.60
C LEU A 124 -8.35 4.81 -8.99
N HIS A 125 -8.07 5.94 -9.64
CA HIS A 125 -8.61 6.30 -10.94
C HIS A 125 -7.53 6.85 -11.88
N ASP A 126 -7.93 7.03 -13.13
CA ASP A 126 -7.10 7.54 -14.22
C ASP A 126 -5.81 6.74 -14.46
N THR A 127 -5.94 5.58 -15.09
CA THR A 127 -4.79 4.72 -15.43
C THR A 127 -3.95 5.23 -16.60
N VAL A 128 -4.36 6.33 -17.25
CA VAL A 128 -3.73 6.85 -18.47
C VAL A 128 -3.23 8.28 -18.34
N GLY A 129 -3.83 9.06 -17.43
CA GLY A 129 -3.34 10.40 -17.10
C GLY A 129 -2.01 10.36 -16.36
N ALA A 130 -1.12 11.29 -16.71
CA ALA A 130 0.16 11.49 -16.03
C ALA A 130 0.22 12.82 -15.27
N GLU A 131 -0.79 13.67 -15.42
CA GLU A 131 -0.85 14.97 -14.75
C GLU A 131 -1.19 14.77 -13.27
N CYS A 132 -0.38 15.36 -12.38
CA CYS A 132 -0.69 15.42 -10.96
C CYS A 132 -1.64 16.59 -10.71
N THR A 133 -2.72 16.34 -9.98
CA THR A 133 -3.70 17.36 -9.61
C THR A 133 -3.58 17.80 -8.16
N GLY A 134 -2.84 17.04 -7.36
CA GLY A 134 -2.52 17.33 -5.97
C GLY A 134 -2.92 16.20 -5.03
N HIS A 135 -2.10 16.00 -4.00
CA HIS A 135 -2.36 15.04 -2.93
C HIS A 135 -2.07 15.66 -1.55
N GLU A 136 -2.55 15.01 -0.49
CA GLU A 136 -2.25 15.30 0.91
C GLU A 136 -2.03 13.98 1.67
N LEU A 137 -1.05 13.97 2.59
CA LEU A 137 -0.74 12.84 3.47
C LEU A 137 -1.49 12.99 4.79
N LEU A 138 -2.37 12.03 5.10
CA LEU A 138 -3.19 12.02 6.31
C LEU A 138 -2.77 10.87 7.23
N VAL A 139 -2.56 11.18 8.50
CA VAL A 139 -2.13 10.19 9.52
C VAL A 139 -3.11 10.15 10.69
N ASP A 140 -3.77 11.27 10.96
CA ASP A 140 -4.75 11.41 12.03
C ASP A 140 -6.15 11.66 11.47
N GLY A 141 -7.15 11.56 12.34
CA GLY A 141 -8.55 11.73 11.97
C GLY A 141 -9.01 13.18 11.90
N SER A 142 -8.10 14.17 11.83
CA SER A 142 -8.49 15.59 11.78
C SER A 142 -9.16 15.98 10.46
N LYS A 143 -8.82 15.26 9.39
CA LYS A 143 -9.43 15.40 8.06
C LYS A 143 -9.88 14.03 7.58
N ARG A 144 -10.95 14.02 6.78
CA ARG A 144 -11.39 12.81 6.09
C ARG A 144 -10.63 12.67 4.78
N GLN A 145 -10.30 11.44 4.43
CA GLN A 145 -9.74 11.12 3.12
C GLN A 145 -10.78 11.33 2.01
N SER A 146 -10.32 11.79 0.84
CA SER A 146 -11.16 11.83 -0.36
C SER A 146 -11.61 10.42 -0.77
N ALA A 147 -12.78 10.31 -1.40
CA ALA A 147 -13.28 9.01 -1.87
C ALA A 147 -12.48 8.42 -3.05
N SER A 148 -11.74 9.28 -3.76
CA SER A 148 -11.07 8.95 -5.02
C SER A 148 -9.71 9.66 -5.12
N LEU A 149 -8.78 9.09 -5.89
CA LEU A 149 -7.42 9.59 -6.13
C LEU A 149 -6.92 9.15 -7.52
N ASN A 150 -6.20 10.02 -8.24
CA ASN A 150 -5.55 9.63 -9.51
C ASN A 150 -4.28 8.80 -9.26
N TYR A 151 -3.94 7.87 -10.16
CA TYR A 151 -2.68 7.12 -10.08
C TYR A 151 -1.43 8.03 -10.12
N SER A 152 -1.49 9.14 -10.87
CA SER A 152 -0.41 10.15 -10.92
C SER A 152 -0.15 10.77 -9.54
N ASP A 153 -1.22 11.14 -8.83
CA ASP A 153 -1.17 11.73 -7.50
C ASP A 153 -0.69 10.71 -6.45
N LEU A 154 -1.08 9.43 -6.58
CA LEU A 154 -0.51 8.36 -5.76
C LEU A 154 1.01 8.25 -5.99
N GLY A 155 1.46 8.26 -7.24
CA GLY A 155 2.89 8.22 -7.58
C GLY A 155 3.67 9.37 -6.96
N ALA A 156 3.13 10.59 -7.02
CA ALA A 156 3.71 11.76 -6.37
C ALA A 156 3.78 11.59 -4.84
N ALA A 157 2.74 11.03 -4.22
CA ALA A 157 2.72 10.75 -2.79
C ALA A 157 3.79 9.73 -2.36
N TYR A 158 4.09 8.72 -3.18
CA TYR A 158 5.19 7.79 -2.91
C TYR A 158 6.56 8.48 -2.93
N VAL A 159 6.77 9.44 -3.82
CA VAL A 159 8.00 10.23 -3.86
C VAL A 159 8.12 11.10 -2.60
N GLU A 160 7.06 11.82 -2.25
CA GLU A 160 7.05 12.65 -1.03
C GLU A 160 7.28 11.82 0.24
N LEU A 161 6.59 10.67 0.36
CA LEU A 161 6.78 9.76 1.49
C LEU A 161 8.20 9.22 1.57
N ALA A 162 8.85 8.96 0.44
CA ALA A 162 10.23 8.48 0.44
C ALA A 162 11.21 9.57 0.93
N GLU A 163 10.99 10.83 0.55
CA GLU A 163 11.78 11.97 1.02
C GLU A 163 11.56 12.24 2.51
N ARG A 164 10.30 12.15 2.97
CA ARG A 164 9.86 12.45 4.33
C ARG A 164 9.72 11.21 5.22
N ARG A 165 10.29 10.07 4.81
CA ARG A 165 10.08 8.74 5.42
C ARG A 165 10.26 8.70 6.94
N GLY A 166 11.24 9.46 7.47
CA GLY A 166 11.50 9.53 8.91
C GLY A 166 10.31 10.04 9.74
N GLU A 167 9.40 10.82 9.15
CA GLU A 167 8.20 11.34 9.81
C GLU A 167 7.08 10.29 9.95
N TYR A 168 7.13 9.23 9.14
CA TYR A 168 6.02 8.29 8.95
C TYR A 168 6.37 6.84 9.29
N ASN A 169 7.57 6.57 9.81
CA ASN A 169 8.01 5.24 10.21
C ASN A 169 6.98 4.50 11.08
N GLY A 170 6.59 3.30 10.64
CA GLY A 170 5.63 2.44 11.32
C GLY A 170 4.18 2.91 11.26
N LYS A 171 3.87 3.94 10.47
CA LYS A 171 2.52 4.53 10.39
C LYS A 171 1.75 4.03 9.18
N SER A 172 0.43 4.13 9.30
CA SER A 172 -0.52 3.99 8.20
C SER A 172 -0.89 5.40 7.70
N VAL A 173 -0.51 5.73 6.47
CA VAL A 173 -0.70 7.05 5.86
C VAL A 173 -1.77 6.95 4.79
N ALA A 174 -2.91 7.58 5.03
CA ALA A 174 -3.96 7.75 4.04
C ALA A 174 -3.55 8.84 3.03
N ILE A 175 -3.80 8.59 1.75
CA ILE A 175 -3.46 9.53 0.67
C ILE A 175 -4.75 10.16 0.16
N SER A 176 -4.94 11.46 0.35
CA SER A 176 -6.14 12.17 -0.09
C SER A 176 -5.84 13.00 -1.34
N ALA A 177 -6.77 13.06 -2.28
CA ALA A 177 -6.72 14.00 -3.38
C ALA A 177 -6.98 15.43 -2.86
N THR A 178 -6.25 16.40 -3.42
CA THR A 178 -6.53 17.84 -3.22
C THR A 178 -6.97 18.53 -4.51
N GLY A 179 -6.78 17.88 -5.66
CA GLY A 179 -7.23 18.32 -6.97
C GLY A 179 -8.39 17.52 -7.56
N ALA A 180 -8.68 17.77 -8.84
CA ALA A 180 -9.75 17.08 -9.56
C ALA A 180 -9.36 15.64 -9.93
N VAL A 181 -10.24 14.69 -9.63
CA VAL A 181 -10.02 13.27 -9.94
C VAL A 181 -10.79 12.88 -11.21
N ARG A 182 -10.13 12.20 -12.15
CA ARG A 182 -10.79 11.70 -13.36
C ARG A 182 -11.36 10.30 -13.10
N GLU A 183 -12.55 10.30 -12.51
CA GLU A 183 -13.18 9.08 -12.00
C GLU A 183 -13.65 8.13 -13.12
N GLN A 184 -13.41 6.85 -12.91
CA GLN A 184 -13.72 5.73 -13.82
C GLN A 184 -14.32 4.56 -13.04
N TRP A 185 -15.51 4.77 -12.47
CA TRP A 185 -16.13 3.82 -11.53
C TRP A 185 -16.53 2.48 -12.13
N SER A 186 -16.80 2.40 -13.43
CA SER A 186 -17.27 1.17 -14.08
C SER A 186 -16.30 0.00 -13.89
N VAL A 187 -15.00 0.26 -13.92
CA VAL A 187 -13.94 -0.74 -13.71
C VAL A 187 -13.94 -1.23 -12.25
N LEU A 188 -14.06 -0.32 -11.28
CA LEU A 188 -14.09 -0.68 -9.87
C LEU A 188 -15.37 -1.44 -9.50
N LEU A 189 -16.51 -1.07 -10.08
CA LEU A 189 -17.78 -1.79 -9.95
C LEU A 189 -17.65 -3.21 -10.52
N TRP A 190 -16.97 -3.38 -11.66
CA TRP A 190 -16.70 -4.70 -12.22
C TRP A 190 -15.90 -5.58 -11.26
N TYR A 191 -14.83 -5.06 -10.64
CA TYR A 191 -14.07 -5.83 -9.65
C TYR A 191 -14.88 -6.17 -8.39
N ASN A 192 -15.76 -5.26 -7.94
CA ASN A 192 -16.70 -5.55 -6.86
C ASN A 192 -17.66 -6.68 -7.23
N LEU A 193 -18.17 -6.73 -8.46
CA LEU A 193 -19.02 -7.82 -8.93
C LEU A 193 -18.26 -9.16 -8.99
N GLN A 194 -17.00 -9.15 -9.43
CA GLN A 194 -16.16 -10.36 -9.42
C GLN A 194 -15.88 -10.84 -7.99
N GLY A 195 -15.57 -9.92 -7.07
CA GLY A 195 -15.39 -10.23 -5.66
C GLY A 195 -16.67 -10.76 -5.00
N LEU A 196 -17.82 -10.15 -5.30
CA LEU A 196 -19.13 -10.65 -4.85
C LEU A 196 -19.37 -12.09 -5.33
N LYS A 197 -19.08 -12.36 -6.60
CA LYS A 197 -19.20 -13.71 -7.16
C LYS A 197 -18.32 -14.70 -6.39
N ALA A 198 -17.05 -14.35 -6.15
CA ALA A 198 -16.12 -15.18 -5.39
C ALA A 198 -16.55 -15.42 -3.94
N ARG A 199 -17.23 -14.47 -3.32
CA ARG A 199 -17.77 -14.60 -1.96
C ARG A 199 -18.96 -15.52 -1.85
N LEU A 200 -19.82 -15.51 -2.86
CA LEU A 200 -21.05 -16.30 -2.86
C LEU A 200 -20.85 -17.73 -3.38
N TRP A 201 -19.92 -17.94 -4.32
CA TRP A 201 -19.81 -19.21 -5.04
C TRP A 201 -18.41 -19.84 -5.05
N GLY A 202 -17.41 -19.21 -4.42
CA GLY A 202 -16.01 -19.64 -4.49
C GLY A 202 -15.39 -19.41 -5.86
#